data_AF-A0A7C4V7G7-F1
#
_entry.id   AF-A0A7C4V7G7-F1
#
_cell.length_a   1.000
_cell.length_b   1.000
_cell.length_c   1.000
_cell.angle_alpha   90.00
_cell.angle_beta   90.00
_cell.angle_gamma   90.00
#
_symmetry.space_group_name_H-M   'P 1'
#
loop_
_entity.id
_entity.type
_entity.pdbx_description
1 polymer ?
#
loop_
_entity_poly.entity_id
_entity_poly.type
_entity_poly.pdbx_seq_one_letter_code
_entity_poly.pdbx_strand_id
1 'polypeptide(L)' 'VNYGFNAQSGEFGDMLKFGIVDPAKVTRSALQNAASIGSLVLTTEAVVAEKPEKKEAAPAGGGMPDMEF' A
#
# COMPACT_ATOMS: atom_id res chain seq x y z
N VAL A 1 -5.13 5.46 29.15
CA VAL A 1 -5.80 4.15 29.24
C VAL A 1 -4.85 3.16 28.59
N ASN A 2 -4.40 2.12 29.30
CA ASN A 2 -3.40 1.15 28.81
C ASN A 2 -3.98 -0.26 28.61
N TYR A 3 -5.30 -0.40 28.70
CA TYR A 3 -5.98 -1.68 28.52
C TYR A 3 -6.14 -1.98 27.04
N GLY A 4 -5.75 -3.19 26.62
CA GLY A 4 -5.82 -3.63 25.23
C GLY A 4 -5.82 -5.14 25.10
N PHE A 5 -5.76 -5.62 23.87
CA PHE A 5 -5.81 -7.04 23.51
C PHE A 5 -4.44 -7.53 23.05
N ASN A 6 -3.95 -8.59 23.67
CA ASN A 6 -2.76 -9.30 23.21
C ASN A 6 -3.16 -10.31 22.14
N ALA A 7 -2.87 -10.00 20.87
CA ALA A 7 -3.22 -10.86 19.74
C ALA A 7 -2.48 -12.21 19.71
N GLN A 8 -1.35 -12.35 20.41
CA GLN A 8 -0.59 -13.61 20.47
C GLN A 8 -1.21 -14.60 21.46
N SER A 9 -1.66 -14.13 22.63
CA SER A 9 -2.27 -14.98 23.67
C SER A 9 -3.80 -15.01 23.64
N GLY A 10 -4.44 -14.02 23.01
CA GLY A 10 -5.89 -13.89 23.01
C GLY A 10 -6.49 -13.28 24.28
N GLU A 11 -5.67 -12.67 25.13
CA GLU A 11 -6.10 -12.14 26.43
C GLU A 11 -6.17 -10.61 26.44
N PHE A 12 -7.07 -10.05 27.26
CA PHE A 12 -7.15 -8.62 27.50
C PHE A 12 -6.44 -8.22 28.79
N GLY A 13 -5.73 -7.11 28.78
CA GLY A 13 -4.97 -6.65 29.93
C GLY A 13 -4.21 -5.36 29.70
N ASP A 14 -3.26 -5.07 30.58
CA ASP A 14 -2.41 -3.87 30.49
C ASP A 14 -1.28 -4.07 29.47
N MET A 15 -1.31 -3.29 28.39
CA MET A 15 -0.37 -3.39 27.26
C MET A 15 1.07 -3.03 27.66
N LEU A 16 1.26 -2.12 28.63
CA LEU A 16 2.60 -1.80 29.14
C LEU A 16 3.18 -2.97 29.93
N LYS A 17 2.36 -3.63 30.75
CA LYS A 17 2.79 -4.84 31.50
C LYS A 17 3.07 -6.01 30.58
N PHE A 18 2.30 -6.15 29.49
CA PHE A 18 2.59 -7.14 28.45
C PHE A 18 3.83 -6.81 27.62
N GLY A 19 4.39 -5.60 27.73
CA GLY A 19 5.54 -5.15 26.92
C GLY A 19 5.18 -4.89 25.45
N ILE A 20 3.89 -4.80 25.12
CA ILE A 20 3.40 -4.53 23.77
C ILE A 20 3.24 -3.02 23.63
N VAL A 21 4.31 -2.36 23.19
CA VAL A 21 4.38 -0.90 23.11
C VAL A 21 4.84 -0.45 21.73
N ASP A 22 4.15 0.56 21.19
CA ASP A 22 4.52 1.20 19.94
C ASP A 22 5.14 2.57 20.22
N PRO A 23 6.23 2.95 19.52
CA PRO A 23 6.76 4.30 19.59
C PRO A 23 5.70 5.32 19.17
N ALA A 24 5.39 6.30 20.02
CA ALA A 24 4.37 7.31 19.74
C ALA A 24 4.56 8.03 18.38
N LYS A 25 5.83 8.16 17.93
CA LYS A 25 6.16 8.72 16.62
C LYS A 25 5.59 7.90 15.47
N VAL A 26 5.68 6.57 15.49
CA VAL A 26 5.22 5.74 14.37
C VAL A 26 3.70 5.73 14.29
N THR A 27 2.99 5.63 15.41
CA THR A 27 1.52 5.69 15.44
C THR A 27 1.01 7.02 14.91
N ARG A 28 1.63 8.14 15.33
CA ARG A 28 1.27 9.48 14.84
C ARG A 28 1.52 9.62 13.34
N SER A 29 2.71 9.24 12.87
CA SER A 29 3.07 9.36 11.46
C SER A 29 2.20 8.49 10.57
N ALA A 30 1.91 7.25 10.98
CA ALA A 30 1.03 6.35 10.23
C ALA A 30 -0.37 6.95 10.07
N LEU A 31 -0.97 7.46 11.16
CA LEU A 31 -2.27 8.11 11.12
C LEU A 31 -2.27 9.35 10.21
N GLN A 32 -1.26 10.22 10.34
CA GLN A 32 -1.15 11.44 9.54
C GLN A 32 -1.04 11.14 8.04
N ASN A 33 -0.23 10.16 7.66
CA ASN A 33 -0.07 9.75 6.27
C ASN A 33 -1.35 9.10 5.72
N ALA A 34 -2.00 8.23 6.50
CA ALA A 34 -3.26 7.59 6.11
C ALA A 34 -4.37 8.62 5.91
N ALA A 35 -4.55 9.55 6.86
CA ALA A 35 -5.54 10.62 6.75
C ALA A 35 -5.26 11.54 5.55
N SER A 36 -3.99 11.88 5.30
CA SER A 36 -3.58 12.69 4.15
C SER A 36 -4.04 12.07 2.82
N ILE A 37 -3.60 10.84 2.54
CA ILE A 37 -3.96 10.16 1.29
C ILE A 37 -5.47 9.86 1.23
N GLY A 38 -6.06 9.40 2.33
CA GLY A 38 -7.50 9.11 2.39
C GLY A 38 -8.35 10.34 2.05
N SER A 39 -8.02 11.51 2.59
CA SER A 39 -8.75 12.76 2.30
C SER A 39 -8.64 13.19 0.84
N LEU A 40 -7.46 13.00 0.23
CA LEU A 40 -7.22 13.32 -1.17
C LEU A 40 -8.01 12.39 -2.10
N VAL A 41 -8.02 11.09 -1.80
CA VAL A 41 -8.77 10.09 -2.58
C VAL A 41 -10.28 10.35 -2.49
N LEU A 42 -10.81 10.63 -1.29
CA LEU A 42 -12.24 10.84 -1.08
C LEU A 42 -12.82 12.04 -1.84
N THR A 43 -12.00 13.03 -2.17
CA THR A 43 -12.41 14.26 -2.87
C THR A 43 -12.09 14.24 -4.37
N THR A 44 -11.55 13.12 -4.86
CA THR A 44 -11.25 12.94 -6.28
C THR A 44 -12.50 12.48 -7.03
N GLU A 45 -13.13 13.38 -7.79
CA GLU A 45 -14.34 13.08 -8.57
C GLU A 45 -14.06 12.34 -9.88
N ALA A 46 -12.88 12.56 -10.49
CA ALA A 46 -12.48 11.91 -11.73
C ALA A 46 -10.95 11.80 -11.83
N VAL A 47 -10.50 10.79 -12.58
CA VAL A 47 -9.09 10.59 -12.91
C VAL A 47 -8.95 10.50 -14.43
N VAL A 48 -8.11 11.36 -15.01
CA VAL A 48 -7.70 11.25 -16.42
C VAL A 48 -6.41 10.44 -16.46
N ALA A 49 -6.46 9.26 -17.04
CA ALA A 49 -5.33 8.34 -17.16
C ALA A 49 -4.99 8.07 -18.62
N GLU A 50 -3.74 7.71 -18.88
CA GLU A 50 -3.31 7.26 -20.20
C GLU A 50 -3.97 5.92 -20.55
N LYS A 51 -4.28 5.75 -21.84
CA LYS A 51 -4.82 4.47 -22.32
C LYS A 51 -3.75 3.39 -22.13
N PRO A 52 -4.05 2.26 -21.49
CA PRO A 52 -3.09 1.18 -21.34
C PRO A 52 -2.56 0.75 -22.71
N GLU A 53 -1.22 0.72 -22.85
CA GLU A 53 -0.59 0.16 -24.04
C GLU A 53 -0.97 -1.31 -24.16
N LYS A 54 -1.39 -1.71 -25.37
CA LYS A 54 -1.48 -3.13 -25.68
C LYS A 54 -0.05 -3.64 -25.74
N LYS A 55 0.35 -4.46 -24.78
CA LYS A 55 1.55 -5.29 -24.95
C LYS A 55 1.31 -6.14 -26.19
N GLU A 56 1.98 -5.82 -27.28
CA GLU A 56 2.05 -6.72 -28.43
C GLU A 56 2.56 -8.05 -27.88
N ALA A 57 1.78 -9.13 -28.09
CA ALA A 57 2.31 -10.46 -27.87
C ALA A 57 3.55 -10.54 -28.75
N ALA A 58 4.73 -10.64 -28.12
CA ALA A 58 5.98 -10.80 -28.83
C ALA A 58 5.76 -11.87 -29.91
N PRO A 59 5.98 -11.56 -31.20
CA PRO A 59 5.74 -12.53 -32.24
C PRO A 59 6.60 -13.75 -31.95
N ALA A 60 5.94 -14.86 -31.63
CA ALA A 60 6.58 -16.15 -31.46
C ALA A 60 7.18 -16.53 -32.82
N GLY A 61 8.49 -16.36 -32.94
CA GLY A 61 9.40 -17.06 -33.84
C GLY A 61 8.97 -17.24 -35.29
N GLY A 62 9.72 -16.62 -36.21
CA GLY A 62 9.90 -17.20 -37.53
C GLY A 62 10.16 -16.20 -38.65
N GLY A 63 11.42 -16.11 -39.07
CA GLY A 63 11.74 -16.02 -40.49
C GLY A 63 12.18 -14.65 -41.06
N MET A 64 13.51 -14.54 -41.18
CA MET A 64 14.23 -13.95 -42.33
C MET A 64 14.33 -12.40 -42.43
N PRO A 65 15.31 -11.85 -43.18
CA PRO A 65 16.45 -11.10 -42.64
C PRO A 65 16.50 -9.64 -43.15
N ASP A 66 17.49 -8.91 -42.66
CA ASP A 66 18.12 -7.66 -43.13
C ASP A 66 17.55 -6.85 -44.31
N MET A 67 17.74 -5.52 -44.17
CA MET A 67 17.68 -4.39 -45.13
C MET A 67 16.42 -3.51 -44.96
N GLU A 68 16.48 -2.18 -44.80
CA GLU A 68 17.44 -1.17 -45.27
C GLU A 68 17.16 0.20 -44.56
N PHE A 69 18.23 0.89 -44.14
CA PHE A 69 18.35 2.28 -43.59
C PHE A 69 17.76 2.64 -42.20
#